data_AF-A0A355QGH5-F1
#
_entry.id   AF-A0A355QGH5-F1
#
_cell.length_a   1.000
_cell.length_b   1.000
_cell.length_c   1.000
_cell.angle_alpha   90.00
_cell.angle_beta   90.00
_cell.angle_gamma   90.00
#
_symmetry.space_group_name_H-M   'P 1'
#
loop_
_entity.id
_entity.type
_entity.pdbx_description
1 polymer ?
#
loop_
_entity_poly.entity_id
_entity_poly.type
_entity_poly.pdbx_seq_one_letter_code
_entity_poly.pdbx_strand_id
1 'polypeptide(L)'
;GLESPYDEGWFKRPSRDHLITTRVPTAEHWEVGVEALRAHATQIDPGSRFWFGLPDEVARTIHPFDDYRLEVSHVGGPAEGEVEEDLFAGLREASTVAE
;
A
#
# COMPACT_ATOMS: atom_id res chain seq x y z
N GLY A 1 16.36 -12.70 16.23
CA GLY A 1 15.56 -11.98 15.23
C GLY A 1 16.29 -10.73 14.80
N LEU A 2 15.85 -10.09 13.71
CA LEU A 2 16.38 -8.78 13.30
C LEU A 2 15.96 -7.71 14.32
N GLU A 3 16.84 -6.74 14.57
CA GLU A 3 16.52 -5.58 15.42
C GLU A 3 15.52 -4.68 14.72
N SER A 4 14.41 -4.35 15.39
CA SER A 4 13.38 -3.46 14.85
C SER A 4 13.95 -2.05 14.62
N PRO A 5 13.72 -1.43 13.45
CA PRO A 5 14.06 -0.02 13.23
C PRO A 5 13.09 0.93 13.98
N TYR A 6 12.02 0.39 14.58
CA TYR A 6 10.98 1.13 15.30
C TYR A 6 11.12 0.97 16.81
N ASP A 7 11.01 2.09 17.54
CA ASP A 7 11.02 2.14 18.99
C ASP A 7 9.62 1.99 19.61
N GLU A 8 9.52 1.97 20.95
CA GLU A 8 8.22 1.90 21.63
C GLU A 8 7.30 3.10 21.33
N GLY A 9 7.87 4.27 21.04
CA GLY A 9 7.11 5.47 20.72
C GLY A 9 6.37 5.32 19.40
N TRP A 10 6.99 4.67 18.41
CA TRP A 10 6.38 4.31 17.14
C TRP A 10 5.10 3.48 17.34
N PHE A 11 5.17 2.43 18.15
CA PHE A 11 4.04 1.53 18.39
C PHE A 11 2.91 2.16 19.23
N LYS A 12 3.17 3.27 19.92
CA LYS A 12 2.16 4.03 20.68
C LYS A 12 1.41 5.06 19.82
N ARG A 13 1.79 5.25 18.55
CA ARG A 13 1.13 6.21 17.66
C ARG A 13 -0.32 5.77 17.37
N PRO A 14 -1.28 6.72 17.32
CA PRO A 14 -2.64 6.39 16.92
C PRO A 14 -2.67 5.78 15.51
N SER A 15 -3.27 4.60 15.38
CA SER A 15 -3.52 3.98 14.08
C SER A 15 -4.62 4.74 13.32
N ARG A 16 -4.49 4.75 11.98
CA ARG A 16 -5.48 5.30 11.05
C ARG A 16 -6.17 4.21 10.25
N ASP A 17 -6.00 2.95 10.61
CA ASP A 17 -6.42 1.82 9.78
C ASP A 17 -7.95 1.72 9.67
N HIS A 18 -8.67 2.24 10.65
CA HIS A 18 -10.14 2.40 10.62
C HIS A 18 -10.64 3.33 9.50
N LEU A 19 -9.74 4.09 8.88
CA LEU A 19 -10.05 4.97 7.74
C LEU A 19 -9.82 4.29 6.39
N ILE A 20 -9.23 3.08 6.36
CA ILE A 20 -8.93 2.36 5.14
C ILE A 20 -10.23 1.81 4.56
N THR A 21 -10.49 2.13 3.31
CA THR A 21 -11.65 1.60 2.57
C THR A 21 -11.23 0.79 1.35
N THR A 22 -9.97 0.92 0.92
CA THR A 22 -9.45 0.24 -0.26
C THR A 22 -8.04 -0.30 0.01
N ARG A 23 -7.76 -1.52 -0.43
CA ARG A 23 -6.47 -2.21 -0.37
C ARG A 23 -6.11 -2.73 -1.75
N VAL A 24 -5.21 -2.04 -2.45
CA VAL A 24 -4.76 -2.49 -3.78
C VAL A 24 -3.65 -3.52 -3.59
N PRO A 25 -3.75 -4.76 -4.11
CA PRO A 25 -2.69 -5.74 -4.03
C PRO A 25 -1.43 -5.29 -4.77
N THR A 26 -0.29 -5.24 -4.07
CA THR A 26 0.99 -4.78 -4.64
C THR A 26 2.12 -5.81 -4.54
N ALA A 27 1.89 -6.97 -3.92
CA ALA A 27 2.92 -8.00 -3.71
C ALA A 27 3.64 -8.43 -4.99
N GLU A 28 2.91 -8.57 -6.11
CA GLU A 28 3.48 -8.95 -7.41
C GLU A 28 4.41 -7.88 -8.00
N HIS A 29 4.31 -6.63 -7.51
CA HIS A 29 5.06 -5.47 -7.97
C HIS A 29 6.15 -5.02 -6.98
N TRP A 30 6.38 -5.78 -5.89
CA TRP A 30 7.32 -5.45 -4.82
C TRP A 30 8.70 -5.02 -5.33
N GLU A 31 9.29 -5.83 -6.22
CA GLU A 31 10.65 -5.62 -6.73
C GLU A 31 10.77 -4.25 -7.43
N VAL A 32 9.79 -3.90 -8.26
CA VAL A 32 9.79 -2.60 -8.96
C VAL A 32 9.64 -1.44 -7.97
N GLY A 33 8.81 -1.61 -6.93
CA GLY A 33 8.67 -0.63 -5.86
C GLY A 33 9.97 -0.39 -5.09
N VAL A 34 10.65 -1.47 -4.69
CA VAL A 34 11.94 -1.38 -3.99
C VAL A 34 13.01 -0.73 -4.86
N GLU A 35 13.12 -1.11 -6.14
CA GLU A 35 14.08 -0.49 -7.05
C GLU A 35 13.79 0.99 -7.30
N ALA A 36 12.52 1.39 -7.36
CA ALA A 36 12.13 2.80 -7.45
C ALA A 36 12.59 3.59 -6.20
N LEU A 37 12.41 3.04 -5.00
CA LEU A 37 12.91 3.67 -3.76
C LEU A 37 14.45 3.82 -3.79
N ARG A 38 15.17 2.80 -4.26
CA ARG A 38 16.64 2.83 -4.37
C ARG A 38 17.12 3.86 -5.39
N ALA A 39 16.40 4.05 -6.50
CA ALA A 39 16.72 5.05 -7.51
C ALA A 39 16.68 6.48 -6.95
N HIS A 40 15.89 6.72 -5.89
CA HIS A 40 15.81 8.00 -5.17
C HIS A 40 16.86 8.15 -4.05
N ALA A 41 18.09 7.69 -4.27
CA ALA A 41 19.17 7.65 -3.28
C ALA A 41 19.52 9.00 -2.60
N THR A 42 19.19 10.13 -3.21
CA THR A 42 19.39 11.46 -2.57
C THR A 42 18.34 11.78 -1.51
N GLN A 43 17.20 11.09 -1.53
CA GLN A 43 16.07 11.26 -0.60
C GLN A 43 15.96 10.09 0.37
N ILE A 44 16.35 8.89 -0.07
CA ILE A 44 16.25 7.65 0.69
C ILE A 44 17.65 7.06 0.82
N ASP A 45 18.14 6.89 2.05
CA ASP A 45 19.40 6.20 2.32
C ASP A 45 19.33 4.75 1.80
N PRO A 46 20.19 4.33 0.85
CA PRO A 46 20.23 2.96 0.35
C PRO A 46 20.50 1.89 1.43
N GLY A 47 21.10 2.28 2.56
CA GLY A 47 21.35 1.43 3.74
C GLY A 47 20.25 1.50 4.81
N SER A 48 19.14 2.19 4.54
CA SER A 48 18.07 2.39 5.53
C SER A 48 17.43 1.08 5.97
N ARG A 49 17.53 0.76 7.27
CA ARG A 49 16.83 -0.38 7.88
C ARG A 49 15.31 -0.20 7.93
N PHE A 50 14.83 1.05 7.86
CA PHE A 50 13.40 1.35 7.80
C PHE A 50 12.78 0.82 6.50
N TRP A 51 13.45 1.01 5.36
CA TRP A 51 12.96 0.58 4.05
C TRP A 51 13.45 -0.82 3.65
N PHE A 52 14.70 -1.16 3.98
CA PHE A 52 15.39 -2.35 3.45
C PHE A 52 15.91 -3.29 4.55
N GLY A 53 15.37 -3.17 5.78
CA GLY A 53 15.85 -3.95 6.92
C GLY A 53 15.39 -5.40 6.96
N LEU A 54 14.34 -5.76 6.21
CA LEU A 54 13.83 -7.12 6.07
C LEU A 54 14.26 -7.74 4.74
N PRO A 55 14.46 -9.07 4.69
CA PRO A 55 14.57 -9.79 3.42
C PRO A 55 13.32 -9.60 2.57
N ASP A 56 13.48 -9.44 1.25
CA ASP A 56 12.39 -9.12 0.32
C ASP A 56 11.28 -10.17 0.33
N GLU A 57 11.63 -11.46 0.48
CA GLU A 57 10.67 -12.56 0.56
C GLU A 57 9.77 -12.49 1.79
N VAL A 58 10.24 -11.85 2.85
CA VAL A 58 9.48 -11.60 4.09
C VAL A 58 8.70 -10.29 3.94
N ALA A 59 9.37 -9.21 3.54
CA ALA A 59 8.80 -7.87 3.47
C ALA A 59 7.54 -7.82 2.58
N ARG A 60 7.58 -8.47 1.41
CA ARG A 60 6.45 -8.55 0.48
C ARG A 60 5.20 -9.26 1.01
N THR A 61 5.30 -9.95 2.16
CA THR A 61 4.20 -10.74 2.73
C THR A 61 3.54 -10.10 3.95
N ILE A 62 4.23 -9.18 4.64
CA ILE A 62 3.74 -8.57 5.88
C ILE A 62 2.62 -7.57 5.59
N HIS A 63 2.82 -6.75 4.55
CA HIS A 63 1.85 -5.76 4.11
C HIS A 63 1.83 -5.72 2.57
N PRO A 64 1.14 -6.68 1.93
CA PRO A 64 1.14 -6.86 0.46
C PRO A 64 0.19 -5.92 -0.28
N PHE A 65 -0.14 -4.77 0.29
CA PHE A 65 -1.14 -3.84 -0.23
C PHE A 65 -0.65 -2.40 -0.14
N ASP A 66 -1.18 -1.56 -1.02
CA ASP A 66 -1.24 -0.12 -0.79
C ASP A 66 -2.64 0.25 -0.29
N ASP A 67 -2.71 0.95 0.86
CA ASP A 67 -3.94 1.34 1.52
C ASP A 67 -4.43 2.73 1.04
N TYR A 68 -5.73 2.85 0.76
CA TYR A 68 -6.38 4.10 0.39
C TYR A 68 -7.66 4.34 1.19
N ARG A 69 -8.09 5.62 1.19
CA ARG A 69 -9.37 6.08 1.72
C ARG A 69 -10.21 6.69 0.61
N LEU A 70 -11.44 6.23 0.47
CA LEU A 70 -12.42 6.78 -0.44
C LEU A 70 -12.98 8.07 0.15
N GLU A 71 -12.60 9.20 -0.44
CA GLU A 71 -13.14 10.52 -0.04
C GLU A 71 -14.45 10.85 -0.76
N VAL A 72 -14.49 10.58 -2.07
CA VAL A 72 -15.59 10.94 -2.96
C VAL A 72 -15.76 9.83 -3.97
N SER A 73 -17.02 9.43 -4.21
CA SER A 73 -17.37 8.51 -5.30
C SER A 73 -18.65 8.95 -5.99
N HIS A 74 -18.68 8.75 -7.30
CA HIS A 74 -19.87 8.87 -8.14
C HIS A 74 -20.44 7.52 -8.59
N VAL A 75 -19.78 6.42 -8.21
CA VAL A 75 -20.14 5.04 -8.58
C VAL A 75 -20.44 4.16 -7.37
N GLY A 76 -20.52 4.75 -6.17
CA GLY A 76 -20.66 4.03 -4.91
C GLY A 76 -19.31 3.64 -4.28
N GLY A 77 -19.36 2.95 -3.16
CA GLY A 77 -18.18 2.44 -2.45
C GLY A 77 -18.38 1.00 -2.03
N PRO A 78 -17.38 0.39 -1.37
CA PRO A 78 -17.52 -0.95 -0.82
C PRO A 78 -18.70 -1.02 0.16
N ALA A 79 -19.31 -2.20 0.29
CA ALA A 79 -20.35 -2.40 1.29
C ALA A 79 -19.81 -2.21 2.70
N GLU A 80 -20.69 -2.00 3.68
CA GLU A 80 -20.28 -1.85 5.07
C GLU A 80 -19.49 -3.10 5.55
N GLY A 81 -18.26 -2.89 6.00
CA GLY A 81 -17.36 -3.96 6.44
C GLY A 81 -16.50 -4.58 5.33
N GLU A 82 -16.70 -4.20 4.08
CA GLU A 82 -15.85 -4.61 2.95
C GLU A 82 -14.75 -3.58 2.68
N VAL A 83 -13.69 -4.05 2.01
CA VAL A 83 -12.59 -3.23 1.52
C VAL A 83 -12.51 -3.44 0.02
N GLU A 84 -12.50 -2.36 -0.74
CA GLU A 84 -12.33 -2.40 -2.19
C GLU A 84 -10.89 -2.85 -2.53
N GLU A 85 -10.71 -3.61 -3.62
CA GLU A 85 -9.38 -4.09 -4.05
C GLU A 85 -8.88 -3.41 -5.34
N ASP A 86 -9.71 -2.53 -5.91
CA ASP A 86 -9.52 -1.97 -7.24
C ASP A 86 -10.13 -0.56 -7.32
N LEU A 87 -9.25 0.43 -7.44
CA LEU A 87 -9.63 1.85 -7.53
C LEU A 87 -10.52 2.19 -8.75
N PHE A 88 -10.65 1.27 -9.71
CA PHE A 88 -11.49 1.44 -10.90
C PHE A 88 -12.78 0.62 -10.87
N ALA A 89 -13.11 0.01 -9.74
CA ALA A 89 -14.40 -0.67 -9.56
C ALA A 89 -15.56 0.28 -9.91
N GLY A 90 -16.52 -0.21 -10.70
CA GLY A 90 -17.66 0.58 -11.17
C GLY A 90 -17.38 1.54 -12.35
N LEU A 91 -16.13 1.77 -12.75
CA LEU A 91 -15.81 2.67 -13.89
C LEU A 91 -15.80 1.97 -15.25
N ARG A 92 -15.57 0.66 -15.30
CA ARG A 92 -15.32 -0.07 -16.56
C ARG A 92 -16.57 -0.31 -17.42
N GLU A 93 -17.77 -0.26 -16.84
CA GLU A 93 -19.02 -0.38 -17.62
C GLU A 93 -19.34 0.88 -18.44
N ALA A 94 -18.75 2.04 -18.09
CA ALA A 94 -18.98 3.29 -18.81
C ALA A 94 -18.24 3.37 -20.17
N SER A 95 -17.34 2.43 -20.47
CA SER A 95 -16.57 2.42 -21.71
C SER A 95 -17.20 1.50 -22.76
N THR A 96 -18.42 1.81 -23.21
CA THR A 96 -18.87 1.32 -24.52
C THR A 96 -18.34 2.28 -25.57
N VAL A 97 -17.17 2.01 -26.13
CA VAL A 97 -16.72 2.71 -27.34
C VAL A 97 -17.52 2.10 -28.48
N ALA A 98 -18.42 2.87 -29.08
CA ALA A 98 -19.08 2.48 -30.32
C ALA A 98 -18.01 2.33 -31.41
N GLU A 99 -17.93 1.15 -32.02
CA GLU A 99 -17.18 0.90 -33.25
C GLU A 99 -17.71 1.73 -34.42
#